data_AF-A0A7C4R6N1-F1
#
_entry.id   AF-A0A7C4R6N1-F1
#
_cell.length_a   1.000
_cell.length_b   1.000
_cell.length_c   1.000
_cell.angle_alpha   90.00
_cell.angle_beta   90.00
_cell.angle_gamma   90.00
#
_symmetry.space_group_name_H-M   'P 1'
#
loop_
_entity.id
_entity.type
_entity.pdbx_description
1 polymer ?
#
loop_
_entity_poly.entity_id
_entity_poly.type
_entity_poly.pdbx_seq_one_letter_code
_entity_poly.pdbx_strand_id
1 'polypeptide(L)'
;MKKALFEKLKPMFPLIAHEYQEIGPIEELLYRLAMGNTFNTRVVGLEAVKRLRHEQPGCSITFKPSHFSEADFVVLGVVFRRNGLRVVIEGGNNLFIEEIDIFRDVLPALVHPDLRRLAAAHSATIADYLKRRGAFKVFRNPVTVKHPQDGSEIKLGRKDILSLSRAYRQHLVEQREMYLTFPGYSALRASLLDILKMESVKTGRSYTGRIDGFHHLPFQMDIEAALDSGVDLYVVPVNIAYERVLEDENFAELARMHEAGEPQDKIYLQDIGYIIRRFLEDKRKVNLSIKFGEPRKIDLKAHRGDVLGARIKFAAHALARETYERMLAMQPVFPANIYFHAFDEQFNRLPTRVLRERIDDVRERLRQLVWGKQRRRIDLHYVLGYNHQILCADEIINRTFEVFAALERPITSLDGDNFVVHNVDVARQYRNHIAHFFEPAKK
;
A
#
# COMPACT_ATOMS: atom_id res chain seq x y z
N MET A 1 -12.25 -6.85 24.04
CA MET A 1 -13.01 -5.63 24.41
C MET A 1 -14.12 -6.03 25.38
N LYS A 2 -14.47 -5.22 26.39
CA LYS A 2 -15.64 -5.56 27.24
C LYS A 2 -16.92 -5.50 26.39
N LYS A 3 -17.76 -6.55 26.43
CA LYS A 3 -19.02 -6.65 25.67
C LYS A 3 -19.89 -5.39 25.77
N ALA A 4 -20.03 -4.83 26.97
CA ALA A 4 -20.79 -3.59 27.19
C ALA A 4 -20.26 -2.38 26.40
N LEU A 5 -18.94 -2.26 26.23
CA LEU A 5 -18.35 -1.19 25.42
C LEU A 5 -18.58 -1.43 23.92
N PHE A 6 -18.47 -2.69 23.47
CA PHE A 6 -18.75 -3.05 22.08
C PHE A 6 -20.19 -2.72 21.69
N GLU A 7 -21.18 -3.13 22.50
CA GLU A 7 -22.59 -2.81 22.26
C GLU A 7 -22.85 -1.30 22.26
N LYS A 8 -22.17 -0.53 23.12
CA LYS A 8 -22.26 0.94 23.12
C LYS A 8 -21.74 1.58 21.82
N LEU A 9 -20.77 0.96 21.15
CA LEU A 9 -20.14 1.51 19.95
C LEU A 9 -20.84 1.12 18.65
N LYS A 10 -21.66 0.07 18.63
CA LYS A 10 -22.40 -0.38 17.43
C LYS A 10 -23.23 0.74 16.76
N PRO A 11 -23.96 1.60 17.49
CA PRO A 11 -24.69 2.71 16.87
C PRO A 11 -23.78 3.70 16.11
N MET A 12 -22.47 3.74 16.44
CA MET A 12 -21.50 4.62 15.79
C MET A 12 -20.83 4.00 14.55
N PHE A 13 -21.06 2.71 14.27
CA PHE A 13 -20.48 2.06 13.08
C PHE A 13 -20.81 2.76 11.75
N PRO A 14 -22.01 3.33 11.53
CA PRO A 14 -22.31 4.07 10.31
C PRO A 14 -21.33 5.21 9.99
N LEU A 15 -20.60 5.75 10.98
CA LEU A 15 -19.57 6.77 10.78
C LEU A 15 -18.34 6.27 10.02
N ILE A 16 -18.12 4.96 10.03
CA ILE A 16 -16.95 4.33 9.40
C ILE A 16 -17.30 3.17 8.47
N ALA A 17 -18.58 2.76 8.44
CA ALA A 17 -19.01 1.57 7.75
C ALA A 17 -18.84 1.67 6.23
N HIS A 18 -18.48 0.55 5.62
CA HIS A 18 -18.50 0.37 4.18
C HIS A 18 -19.90 -0.06 3.70
N GLU A 19 -20.17 0.16 2.41
CA GLU A 19 -21.31 -0.38 1.69
C GLU A 19 -20.74 -1.21 0.53
N TYR A 20 -20.69 -2.53 0.64
CA TYR A 20 -20.16 -3.35 -0.46
C TYR A 20 -21.23 -3.52 -1.54
N GLN A 21 -21.19 -2.70 -2.59
CA GLN A 21 -22.03 -2.87 -3.77
C GLN A 21 -21.25 -3.51 -4.92
N GLU A 22 -21.90 -4.41 -5.65
CA GLU A 22 -21.34 -4.96 -6.87
C GLU A 22 -21.16 -3.87 -7.93
N ILE A 23 -20.11 -4.00 -8.72
CA ILE A 23 -19.86 -3.09 -9.84
C ILE A 23 -20.62 -3.57 -11.07
N GLY A 24 -21.23 -2.62 -11.76
CA GLY A 24 -21.86 -2.87 -13.04
C GLY A 24 -20.82 -3.14 -14.14
N PRO A 25 -21.23 -3.74 -15.27
CA PRO A 25 -20.33 -4.12 -16.36
C PRO A 25 -19.58 -2.93 -16.98
N ILE A 26 -20.20 -1.74 -17.01
CA ILE A 26 -19.56 -0.52 -17.54
C ILE A 26 -18.43 -0.07 -16.62
N GLU A 27 -18.65 -0.04 -15.31
CA GLU A 27 -17.64 0.34 -14.34
C GLU A 27 -16.47 -0.66 -14.34
N GLU A 28 -16.77 -1.96 -14.46
CA GLU A 28 -15.74 -2.98 -14.64
C GLU A 28 -14.90 -2.74 -15.91
N LEU A 29 -15.54 -2.43 -17.04
CA LEU A 29 -14.84 -2.11 -18.29
C LEU A 29 -13.90 -0.91 -18.12
N LEU A 30 -14.37 0.17 -17.49
CA LEU A 30 -13.56 1.35 -17.23
C LEU A 30 -12.32 1.03 -16.38
N TYR A 31 -12.48 0.25 -15.32
CA TYR A 31 -11.34 -0.19 -14.53
C TYR A 31 -10.36 -1.07 -15.32
N ARG A 32 -10.87 -1.95 -16.18
CA ARG A 32 -10.01 -2.81 -17.00
C ARG A 32 -9.22 -2.01 -18.02
N LEU A 33 -9.85 -1.02 -18.64
CA LEU A 33 -9.18 -0.10 -19.57
C LEU A 33 -8.14 0.75 -18.82
N ALA A 34 -8.50 1.33 -17.67
CA ALA A 34 -7.57 2.13 -16.86
C ALA A 34 -6.34 1.30 -16.45
N MET A 35 -6.52 0.13 -15.83
CA MET A 35 -5.38 -0.72 -15.47
C MET A 35 -4.61 -1.20 -16.70
N GLY A 36 -5.31 -1.55 -17.77
CA GLY A 36 -4.71 -2.06 -19.00
C GLY A 36 -3.91 -1.03 -19.76
N ASN A 37 -4.24 0.25 -19.66
CA ASN A 37 -3.48 1.36 -20.26
C ASN A 37 -2.18 1.61 -19.50
N THR A 38 -2.20 1.49 -18.18
CA THR A 38 -1.09 1.93 -17.33
C THR A 38 -0.12 0.81 -16.93
N PHE A 39 -0.61 -0.43 -16.78
CA PHE A 39 0.18 -1.50 -16.18
C PHE A 39 0.17 -2.82 -16.96
N ASN A 40 1.33 -3.46 -17.00
CA ASN A 40 1.45 -4.91 -17.20
C ASN A 40 1.36 -5.59 -15.83
N THR A 41 0.14 -5.91 -15.40
CA THR A 41 -0.11 -6.45 -14.06
C THR A 41 0.15 -7.96 -13.98
N ARG A 42 1.01 -8.38 -13.06
CA ARG A 42 1.22 -9.78 -12.68
C ARG A 42 0.69 -10.00 -11.25
N VAL A 43 -0.27 -10.91 -11.11
CA VAL A 43 -0.84 -11.31 -9.81
C VAL A 43 -0.40 -12.72 -9.47
N VAL A 44 0.18 -12.94 -8.29
CA VAL A 44 0.69 -14.26 -7.84
C VAL A 44 0.19 -14.59 -6.44
N GLY A 45 -0.10 -15.87 -6.17
CA GLY A 45 -0.39 -16.38 -4.82
C GLY A 45 -1.84 -16.24 -4.35
N LEU A 46 -2.70 -15.56 -5.11
CA LEU A 46 -4.12 -15.38 -4.74
C LEU A 46 -4.90 -16.70 -4.68
N GLU A 47 -4.46 -17.73 -5.39
CA GLU A 47 -5.08 -19.06 -5.37
C GLU A 47 -5.08 -19.71 -3.98
N ALA A 48 -4.06 -19.48 -3.16
CA ALA A 48 -4.03 -19.98 -1.79
C ALA A 48 -5.15 -19.35 -0.94
N VAL A 49 -5.45 -18.07 -1.15
CA VAL A 49 -6.53 -17.35 -0.48
C VAL A 49 -7.89 -17.89 -0.92
N LYS A 50 -8.08 -18.09 -2.23
CA LYS A 50 -9.32 -18.66 -2.80
C LYS A 50 -9.58 -20.07 -2.26
N ARG A 51 -8.54 -20.92 -2.22
CA ARG A 51 -8.61 -22.26 -1.64
C ARG A 51 -8.97 -22.22 -0.16
N LEU A 52 -8.30 -21.37 0.65
CA LEU A 52 -8.65 -21.22 2.07
C LEU A 52 -10.10 -20.80 2.24
N ARG A 53 -10.58 -19.81 1.47
CA ARG A 53 -11.97 -19.33 1.57
C ARG A 53 -12.97 -20.43 1.21
N HIS A 54 -12.64 -21.29 0.26
CA HIS A 54 -13.46 -22.44 -0.11
C HIS A 54 -13.48 -23.53 0.97
N GLU A 55 -12.31 -23.88 1.51
CA GLU A 55 -12.16 -24.93 2.54
C GLU A 55 -12.66 -24.48 3.92
N GLN A 56 -12.56 -23.18 4.23
CA GLN A 56 -12.92 -22.60 5.52
C GLN A 56 -13.76 -21.33 5.35
N PRO A 57 -15.03 -21.45 4.87
CA PRO A 57 -15.89 -20.29 4.66
C PRO A 57 -16.23 -19.54 5.96
N GLY A 58 -16.12 -20.21 7.10
CA GLY A 58 -16.39 -19.66 8.44
C GLY A 58 -15.30 -18.75 9.01
N CYS A 59 -14.15 -18.58 8.34
CA CYS A 59 -13.05 -17.76 8.83
C CYS A 59 -13.10 -16.31 8.31
N SER A 60 -12.39 -15.42 9.00
CA SER A 60 -12.08 -14.06 8.54
C SER A 60 -10.66 -14.04 7.95
N ILE A 61 -10.39 -13.16 6.97
CA ILE A 61 -9.06 -13.02 6.36
C ILE A 61 -8.67 -11.54 6.34
N THR A 62 -7.48 -11.20 6.85
CA THR A 62 -6.90 -9.86 6.75
C THR A 62 -5.70 -9.81 5.83
N PHE A 63 -5.66 -8.82 4.95
CA PHE A 63 -4.53 -8.54 4.06
C PHE A 63 -3.66 -7.41 4.60
N LYS A 64 -2.34 -7.60 4.59
CA LYS A 64 -1.33 -6.64 5.08
C LYS A 64 -0.39 -6.24 3.94
N PRO A 65 -0.70 -5.16 3.20
CA PRO A 65 0.12 -4.75 2.08
C PRO A 65 1.40 -4.03 2.50
N SER A 66 2.42 -4.16 1.65
CA SER A 66 3.70 -3.48 1.76
C SER A 66 3.54 -1.98 1.71
N HIS A 67 2.65 -1.48 0.84
CA HIS A 67 2.38 -0.08 0.56
C HIS A 67 0.87 0.10 0.33
N PHE A 68 0.35 1.31 0.51
CA PHE A 68 -1.07 1.59 0.25
C PHE A 68 -1.31 3.06 -0.11
N SER A 69 -1.36 3.38 -1.41
CA SER A 69 -1.82 4.65 -1.96
C SER A 69 -3.26 4.59 -2.52
N GLU A 70 -3.74 5.74 -2.97
CA GLU A 70 -4.94 5.94 -3.77
C GLU A 70 -4.93 5.01 -5.01
N ALA A 71 -3.80 4.89 -5.70
CA ALA A 71 -3.66 3.98 -6.84
C ALA A 71 -3.77 2.50 -6.40
N ASP A 72 -3.15 2.13 -5.27
CA ASP A 72 -3.25 0.77 -4.73
C ASP A 72 -4.68 0.41 -4.34
N PHE A 73 -5.44 1.36 -3.78
CA PHE A 73 -6.84 1.17 -3.44
C PHE A 73 -7.63 0.73 -4.70
N VAL A 74 -7.47 1.46 -5.81
CA VAL A 74 -8.15 1.14 -7.07
C VAL A 74 -7.68 -0.21 -7.60
N VAL A 75 -6.37 -0.42 -7.72
CA VAL A 75 -5.82 -1.63 -8.32
C VAL A 75 -6.19 -2.87 -7.52
N LEU A 76 -6.02 -2.85 -6.19
CA LEU A 76 -6.37 -4.00 -5.34
C LEU A 76 -7.87 -4.25 -5.34
N GLY A 77 -8.71 -3.21 -5.32
CA GLY A 77 -10.15 -3.33 -5.44
C GLY A 77 -10.55 -4.08 -6.72
N VAL A 78 -9.93 -3.74 -7.85
CA VAL A 78 -10.16 -4.43 -9.13
C VAL A 78 -9.63 -5.86 -9.11
N VAL A 79 -8.42 -6.09 -8.59
CA VAL A 79 -7.81 -7.43 -8.50
C VAL A 79 -8.67 -8.38 -7.68
N PHE A 80 -9.15 -7.97 -6.51
CA PHE A 80 -9.99 -8.82 -5.68
C PHE A 80 -11.32 -9.15 -6.37
N ARG A 81 -11.99 -8.16 -6.94
CA ARG A 81 -13.28 -8.35 -7.62
C ARG A 81 -13.19 -9.26 -8.83
N ARG A 82 -12.16 -9.09 -9.68
CA ARG A 82 -11.93 -9.96 -10.84
C ARG A 82 -11.67 -11.42 -10.47
N ASN A 83 -11.32 -11.67 -9.21
CA ASN A 83 -11.11 -13.00 -8.66
C ASN A 83 -12.26 -13.48 -7.78
N GLY A 84 -13.42 -12.82 -7.82
CA GLY A 84 -14.61 -13.18 -7.05
C GLY A 84 -14.45 -13.01 -5.53
N LEU A 85 -13.51 -12.16 -5.10
CA LEU A 85 -13.25 -11.93 -3.68
C LEU A 85 -13.89 -10.61 -3.23
N ARG A 86 -14.87 -10.72 -2.33
CA ARG A 86 -15.41 -9.58 -1.59
C ARG A 86 -14.43 -9.17 -0.50
N VAL A 87 -13.66 -8.12 -0.76
CA VAL A 87 -12.72 -7.54 0.20
C VAL A 87 -13.10 -6.11 0.51
N VAL A 88 -13.24 -5.79 1.79
CA VAL A 88 -13.45 -4.42 2.27
C VAL A 88 -12.10 -3.79 2.58
N ILE A 89 -11.93 -2.51 2.26
CA ILE A 89 -10.61 -1.88 2.22
C ILE A 89 -10.59 -0.70 3.17
N GLU A 90 -9.59 -0.67 4.06
CA GLU A 90 -9.38 0.47 4.94
C GLU A 90 -8.99 1.71 4.11
N GLY A 91 -9.69 2.82 4.27
CA GLY A 91 -9.29 4.11 3.71
C GLY A 91 -9.05 5.15 4.80
N GLY A 92 -7.94 5.87 4.69
CA GLY A 92 -7.60 6.98 5.59
C GLY A 92 -8.38 8.25 5.27
N ASN A 93 -8.24 9.26 6.14
CA ASN A 93 -8.85 10.58 5.95
C ASN A 93 -8.44 11.29 4.65
N ASN A 94 -7.30 10.92 4.05
CA ASN A 94 -6.86 11.41 2.75
C ASN A 94 -7.69 10.84 1.57
N LEU A 95 -8.30 9.65 1.73
CA LEU A 95 -9.16 9.03 0.72
C LEU A 95 -10.62 9.45 0.87
N PHE A 96 -11.09 9.62 2.11
CA PHE A 96 -12.46 10.00 2.42
C PHE A 96 -12.63 11.52 2.55
N ILE A 97 -12.63 12.22 1.41
CA ILE A 97 -12.99 13.64 1.35
C ILE A 97 -14.47 13.76 0.99
N GLU A 98 -15.26 14.25 1.93
CA GLU A 98 -16.72 14.30 1.84
C GLU A 98 -17.20 15.51 1.03
N GLU A 99 -16.35 16.52 0.88
CA GLU A 99 -16.70 17.81 0.26
C GLU A 99 -16.57 17.79 -1.28
N ILE A 100 -15.77 16.85 -1.82
CA ILE A 100 -15.48 16.75 -3.25
C ILE A 100 -16.52 15.86 -3.95
N ASP A 101 -17.28 16.46 -4.86
CA ASP A 101 -18.25 15.77 -5.71
C ASP A 101 -17.63 15.38 -7.06
N ILE A 102 -17.84 14.12 -7.46
CA ILE A 102 -17.26 13.55 -8.67
C ILE A 102 -17.75 14.27 -9.92
N PHE A 103 -19.05 14.57 -10.02
CA PHE A 103 -19.66 15.13 -11.22
C PHE A 103 -19.44 16.63 -11.34
N ARG A 104 -19.38 17.34 -10.22
CA ARG A 104 -19.15 18.78 -10.15
C ARG A 104 -17.67 19.15 -10.22
N ASP A 105 -16.83 18.47 -9.43
CA ASP A 105 -15.46 18.92 -9.16
C ASP A 105 -14.41 18.07 -9.90
N VAL A 106 -14.60 16.76 -9.97
CA VAL A 106 -13.58 15.83 -10.50
C VAL A 106 -13.66 15.69 -12.02
N LEU A 107 -14.80 15.21 -12.56
CA LEU A 107 -14.95 14.93 -13.99
C LEU A 107 -14.70 16.17 -14.87
N PRO A 108 -15.24 17.36 -14.54
CA PRO A 108 -15.00 18.55 -15.35
C PRO A 108 -13.56 19.06 -15.32
N ALA A 109 -12.91 18.97 -14.16
CA ALA A 109 -11.58 19.52 -13.98
C ALA A 109 -10.49 18.58 -14.49
N LEU A 110 -10.71 17.27 -14.42
CA LEU A 110 -9.68 16.26 -14.64
C LEU A 110 -9.89 15.41 -15.89
N VAL A 111 -11.11 15.37 -16.45
CA VAL A 111 -11.43 14.53 -17.62
C VAL A 111 -11.83 15.39 -18.82
N HIS A 112 -12.95 16.13 -18.73
CA HIS A 112 -13.37 17.01 -19.82
C HIS A 112 -14.37 18.08 -19.33
N PRO A 113 -14.19 19.37 -19.69
CA PRO A 113 -15.07 20.45 -19.21
C PRO A 113 -16.56 20.26 -19.53
N ASP A 114 -16.90 19.63 -20.66
CA ASP A 114 -18.31 19.40 -21.04
C ASP A 114 -19.07 18.47 -20.08
N LEU A 115 -18.36 17.69 -19.26
CA LEU A 115 -18.97 16.82 -18.26
C LEU A 115 -19.65 17.59 -17.12
N ARG A 116 -19.47 18.92 -17.02
CA ARG A 116 -20.21 19.79 -16.07
C ARG A 116 -21.72 19.60 -16.17
N ARG A 117 -22.23 19.28 -17.36
CA ARG A 117 -23.67 19.05 -17.58
C ARG A 117 -24.20 17.87 -16.76
N LEU A 118 -23.36 16.88 -16.43
CA LEU A 118 -23.76 15.73 -15.63
C LEU A 118 -24.09 16.12 -14.18
N ALA A 119 -23.47 17.18 -13.65
CA ALA A 119 -23.73 17.67 -12.30
C ALA A 119 -25.17 18.19 -12.10
N ALA A 120 -25.90 18.46 -13.19
CA ALA A 120 -27.31 18.86 -13.12
C ALA A 120 -28.24 17.69 -12.75
N ALA A 121 -27.85 16.45 -13.04
CA ALA A 121 -28.66 15.25 -12.83
C ALA A 121 -28.03 14.24 -11.85
N HIS A 122 -26.75 14.40 -11.55
CA HIS A 122 -25.98 13.45 -10.74
C HIS A 122 -25.16 14.18 -9.68
N SER A 123 -25.09 13.57 -8.49
CA SER A 123 -24.17 13.95 -7.41
C SER A 123 -23.70 12.68 -6.73
N ALA A 124 -22.41 12.63 -6.45
CA ALA A 124 -21.76 11.57 -5.68
C ALA A 124 -20.44 12.11 -5.15
N THR A 125 -20.31 12.15 -3.82
CA THR A 125 -19.04 12.49 -3.20
C THR A 125 -18.03 11.35 -3.40
N ILE A 126 -16.75 11.67 -3.37
CA ILE A 126 -15.69 10.64 -3.41
C ILE A 126 -15.85 9.68 -2.23
N ALA A 127 -16.12 10.21 -1.04
CA ALA A 127 -16.37 9.40 0.16
C ALA A 127 -17.53 8.41 -0.03
N ASP A 128 -18.67 8.85 -0.57
CA ASP A 128 -19.82 7.99 -0.85
C ASP A 128 -19.49 6.91 -1.88
N TYR A 129 -18.78 7.29 -2.94
CA TYR A 129 -18.34 6.35 -3.95
C TYR A 129 -17.44 5.26 -3.36
N LEU A 130 -16.39 5.65 -2.63
CA LEU A 130 -15.48 4.71 -1.98
C LEU A 130 -16.22 3.81 -0.99
N LYS A 131 -17.11 4.38 -0.18
CA LYS A 131 -17.96 3.65 0.76
C LYS A 131 -18.74 2.55 0.03
N ARG A 132 -19.46 2.89 -1.05
CA ARG A 132 -20.22 1.98 -1.93
C ARG A 132 -19.36 0.94 -2.64
N ARG A 133 -18.03 1.10 -2.62
CA ARG A 133 -17.08 0.16 -3.19
C ARG A 133 -16.38 -0.68 -2.13
N GLY A 134 -16.88 -0.67 -0.89
CA GLY A 134 -16.35 -1.49 0.19
C GLY A 134 -15.25 -0.80 1.00
N ALA A 135 -15.04 0.51 0.84
CA ALA A 135 -14.10 1.24 1.69
C ALA A 135 -14.72 1.51 3.06
N PHE A 136 -13.97 1.27 4.14
CA PHE A 136 -14.35 1.72 5.48
C PHE A 136 -13.37 2.79 5.98
N LYS A 137 -13.91 3.81 6.65
CA LYS A 137 -13.16 5.00 7.06
C LYS A 137 -12.37 4.75 8.34
N VAL A 138 -11.16 5.31 8.42
CA VAL A 138 -10.39 5.38 9.67
C VAL A 138 -10.02 6.81 9.98
N PHE A 139 -10.58 7.31 11.08
CA PHE A 139 -10.19 8.60 11.64
C PHE A 139 -8.78 8.53 12.23
N ARG A 140 -7.94 9.51 11.90
CA ARG A 140 -6.57 9.60 12.45
C ARG A 140 -6.39 10.76 13.42
N ASN A 141 -7.18 11.81 13.22
CA ASN A 141 -7.17 13.02 14.03
C ASN A 141 -8.52 13.17 14.73
N PRO A 142 -8.55 13.78 15.94
CA PRO A 142 -9.80 14.19 16.56
C PRO A 142 -10.66 14.98 15.58
N VAL A 143 -11.96 14.70 15.57
CA VAL A 143 -12.89 15.22 14.58
C VAL A 143 -14.26 15.41 15.19
N THR A 144 -14.99 16.40 14.70
CA THR A 144 -16.43 16.55 14.94
C THR A 144 -17.15 16.08 13.70
N VAL A 145 -18.00 15.08 13.84
CA VAL A 145 -18.80 14.50 12.74
C VAL A 145 -20.27 14.62 13.07
N LYS A 146 -21.12 14.70 12.04
CA LYS A 146 -22.57 14.60 12.22
C LYS A 146 -22.98 13.14 12.23
N HIS A 147 -23.81 12.76 13.18
CA HIS A 147 -24.35 11.43 13.25
C HIS A 147 -25.33 11.20 12.08
N PRO A 148 -25.22 10.09 11.32
CA PRO A 148 -25.98 9.93 10.07
C PRO A 148 -27.49 9.80 10.26
N GLN A 149 -27.97 9.40 11.44
CA GLN A 149 -29.39 9.13 11.68
C GLN A 149 -30.18 10.33 12.17
N ASP A 150 -29.57 11.18 13.01
CA ASP A 150 -30.25 12.30 13.69
C ASP A 150 -29.56 13.65 13.49
N GLY A 151 -28.44 13.68 12.76
CA GLY A 151 -27.68 14.90 12.46
C GLY A 151 -26.93 15.49 13.66
N SER A 152 -26.97 14.84 14.82
CA SER A 152 -26.35 15.33 16.04
C SER A 152 -24.82 15.40 15.91
N GLU A 153 -24.19 16.40 16.54
CA GLU A 153 -22.74 16.52 16.52
C GLU A 153 -22.09 15.53 17.51
N ILE A 154 -21.18 14.72 17.00
CA ILE A 154 -20.36 13.80 17.79
C ILE A 154 -18.92 14.26 17.72
N LYS A 155 -18.34 14.58 18.89
CA LYS A 155 -16.92 14.85 19.03
C LYS A 155 -16.18 13.54 19.32
N LEU A 156 -15.31 13.13 18.40
CA LEU A 156 -14.49 11.94 18.53
C LEU A 156 -13.07 12.34 18.95
N GLY A 157 -12.70 12.04 20.19
CA GLY A 157 -11.32 12.15 20.65
C GLY A 157 -10.46 10.97 20.19
N ARG A 158 -9.14 11.03 20.41
CA ARG A 158 -8.20 9.95 20.05
C ARG A 158 -8.61 8.59 20.64
N LYS A 159 -9.07 8.57 21.90
CA LYS A 159 -9.50 7.36 22.60
C LYS A 159 -10.79 6.78 22.01
N ASP A 160 -11.74 7.64 21.63
CA ASP A 160 -13.01 7.22 21.03
C ASP A 160 -12.77 6.65 19.64
N ILE A 161 -11.94 7.31 18.84
CA ILE A 161 -11.48 6.84 17.52
C ILE A 161 -10.84 5.45 17.62
N LEU A 162 -9.91 5.26 18.57
CA LEU A 162 -9.24 3.98 18.75
C LEU A 162 -10.24 2.88 19.18
N SER A 163 -11.16 3.21 20.09
CA SER A 163 -12.18 2.28 20.57
C SER A 163 -13.16 1.89 19.46
N LEU A 164 -13.60 2.86 18.66
CA LEU A 164 -14.47 2.66 17.50
C LEU A 164 -13.77 1.80 16.43
N SER A 165 -12.50 2.08 16.14
CA SER A 165 -11.70 1.30 15.18
C SER A 165 -11.55 -0.16 15.63
N ARG A 166 -11.29 -0.40 16.93
CA ARG A 166 -11.24 -1.74 17.51
C ARG A 166 -12.59 -2.47 17.43
N ALA A 167 -13.66 -1.78 17.80
CA ALA A 167 -15.01 -2.36 17.76
C ALA A 167 -15.41 -2.71 16.32
N TYR A 168 -15.13 -1.83 15.36
CA TYR A 168 -15.43 -2.12 13.97
C TYR A 168 -14.55 -3.23 13.39
N ARG A 169 -13.28 -3.32 13.82
CA ARG A 169 -12.43 -4.48 13.48
C ARG A 169 -13.03 -5.79 13.99
N GLN A 170 -13.49 -5.80 15.24
CA GLN A 170 -14.21 -6.94 15.82
C GLN A 170 -15.46 -7.27 14.99
N HIS A 171 -16.24 -6.27 14.60
CA HIS A 171 -17.42 -6.46 13.74
C HIS A 171 -17.06 -7.12 12.39
N LEU A 172 -16.02 -6.66 11.70
CA LEU A 172 -15.57 -7.28 10.44
C LEU A 172 -15.22 -8.76 10.63
N VAL A 173 -14.53 -9.09 11.73
CA VAL A 173 -14.17 -10.48 12.06
C VAL A 173 -15.40 -11.32 12.43
N GLU A 174 -16.34 -10.77 13.22
CA GLU A 174 -17.61 -11.44 13.55
C GLU A 174 -18.45 -11.73 12.30
N GLN A 175 -18.45 -10.82 11.33
CA GLN A 175 -19.11 -10.98 10.03
C GLN A 175 -18.31 -11.85 9.04
N ARG A 176 -17.12 -12.34 9.43
CA ARG A 176 -16.24 -13.22 8.63
C ARG A 176 -15.77 -12.56 7.33
N GLU A 177 -15.71 -11.22 7.33
CA GLU A 177 -15.33 -10.44 6.17
C GLU A 177 -13.86 -10.70 5.78
N MET A 178 -13.56 -10.48 4.51
CA MET A 178 -12.18 -10.31 4.08
C MET A 178 -11.88 -8.82 4.09
N TYR A 179 -10.82 -8.39 4.76
CA TYR A 179 -10.51 -6.97 4.87
C TYR A 179 -9.03 -6.65 4.69
N LEU A 180 -8.75 -5.58 3.97
CA LEU A 180 -7.40 -5.08 3.77
C LEU A 180 -7.13 -3.93 4.74
N THR A 181 -5.97 -3.97 5.39
CA THR A 181 -5.53 -2.92 6.30
C THR A 181 -4.06 -2.66 6.10
N PHE A 182 -3.72 -1.42 5.77
CA PHE A 182 -2.35 -1.01 5.72
C PHE A 182 -1.77 -0.98 7.14
N PRO A 183 -0.76 -1.80 7.45
CA PRO A 183 -0.30 -1.95 8.83
C PRO A 183 0.43 -0.70 9.37
N GLY A 184 0.85 0.23 8.50
CA GLY A 184 1.77 1.30 8.90
C GLY A 184 3.19 0.79 9.09
N TYR A 185 4.15 1.71 9.17
CA TYR A 185 5.56 1.37 9.37
C TYR A 185 6.04 1.76 10.76
N SER A 186 6.91 0.94 11.34
CA SER A 186 7.68 1.32 12.52
C SER A 186 8.90 2.14 12.08
N ALA A 187 9.08 3.35 12.65
CA ALA A 187 10.37 4.04 12.55
C ALA A 187 11.43 3.34 13.43
N LEU A 188 12.70 3.40 13.01
CA LEU A 188 13.83 2.79 13.74
C LEU A 188 14.09 3.50 15.09
N ARG A 189 14.41 2.65 16.08
CA ARG A 189 15.15 2.91 17.33
C ARG A 189 14.92 4.25 18.01
N ALA A 190 14.01 4.21 18.94
CA ALA A 190 14.00 5.14 20.03
C ALA A 190 13.79 4.29 21.30
N SER A 191 14.48 4.64 22.38
CA SER A 191 14.63 3.90 23.63
C SER A 191 13.31 3.42 24.25
N LEU A 192 13.33 2.64 25.33
CA LEU A 192 12.11 2.24 26.08
C LEU A 192 11.20 3.45 26.42
N LEU A 193 11.81 4.64 26.56
CA LEU A 193 11.15 5.94 26.78
C LEU A 193 10.42 6.50 25.55
N ASP A 194 10.81 6.08 24.34
CA ASP A 194 10.20 6.56 23.10
C ASP A 194 9.10 5.63 22.60
N ILE A 195 9.11 4.36 23.01
CA ILE A 195 7.93 3.46 22.93
C ILE A 195 6.73 4.07 23.67
N LEU A 196 6.99 4.87 24.71
CA LEU A 196 5.97 5.63 25.45
C LEU A 196 5.57 6.95 24.76
N LYS A 197 6.34 7.43 23.77
CA LYS A 197 6.10 8.68 23.02
C LYS A 197 5.61 8.47 21.58
N MET A 198 5.41 7.23 21.12
CA MET A 198 4.89 6.92 19.78
C MET A 198 3.40 7.30 19.65
N GLU A 199 3.10 8.60 19.61
CA GLU A 199 1.75 9.10 19.33
C GLU A 199 1.48 9.34 17.83
N SER A 200 2.49 9.25 16.95
CA SER A 200 2.31 9.41 15.51
C SER A 200 2.75 8.16 14.74
N VAL A 201 1.78 7.29 14.43
CA VAL A 201 1.99 6.24 13.42
C VAL A 201 2.08 6.92 12.06
N LYS A 202 3.22 6.79 11.36
CA LYS A 202 3.28 7.14 9.93
C LYS A 202 2.47 6.11 9.16
N THR A 203 1.19 6.43 8.99
CA THR A 203 0.23 5.66 8.21
C THR A 203 0.20 6.28 6.81
N GLY A 204 0.83 5.61 5.85
CA GLY A 204 0.96 6.07 4.48
C GLY A 204 2.35 5.76 3.92
N ARG A 205 2.49 6.05 2.64
CA ARG A 205 3.66 5.85 1.78
C ARG A 205 5.01 5.98 2.51
N SER A 206 5.90 4.97 2.45
CA SER A 206 7.27 5.06 2.99
C SER A 206 8.24 5.54 1.92
N TYR A 207 8.30 6.88 1.85
CA TYR A 207 9.23 7.75 1.12
C TYR A 207 10.70 7.38 1.10
N THR A 208 11.17 6.69 2.12
CA THR A 208 12.60 6.43 2.27
C THR A 208 13.01 5.17 1.54
N GLY A 209 12.07 4.29 1.16
CA GLY A 209 12.33 2.90 0.74
C GLY A 209 12.99 2.03 1.83
N ARG A 210 13.38 2.63 2.97
CA ARG A 210 13.97 1.95 4.12
C ARG A 210 12.90 1.79 5.18
N ILE A 211 12.38 0.58 5.26
CA ILE A 211 11.33 0.19 6.19
C ILE A 211 11.93 -0.86 7.13
N ASP A 212 11.77 -0.66 8.45
CA ASP A 212 12.30 -1.61 9.45
C ASP A 212 11.24 -2.53 10.06
N GLY A 213 10.00 -2.44 9.58
CA GLY A 213 8.92 -3.36 9.93
C GLY A 213 7.53 -2.75 9.87
N PHE A 214 6.53 -3.63 9.95
CA PHE A 214 5.15 -3.23 10.15
C PHE A 214 4.87 -2.78 11.59
N HIS A 215 3.98 -1.80 11.75
CA HIS A 215 3.53 -1.40 13.07
C HIS A 215 2.64 -2.48 13.69
N HIS A 216 2.80 -2.73 14.99
CA HIS A 216 2.13 -3.83 15.70
C HIS A 216 0.63 -3.60 15.97
N LEU A 217 0.19 -2.33 16.08
CA LEU A 217 -1.18 -2.01 16.53
C LEU A 217 -2.29 -2.65 15.68
N PRO A 218 -2.25 -2.64 14.34
CA PRO A 218 -3.27 -3.33 13.54
C PRO A 218 -3.34 -4.83 13.83
N PHE A 219 -2.18 -5.48 14.04
CA PHE A 219 -2.11 -6.89 14.41
C PHE A 219 -2.66 -7.14 15.82
N GLN A 220 -2.42 -6.21 16.76
CA GLN A 220 -3.04 -6.27 18.08
C GLN A 220 -4.57 -6.20 17.98
N MET A 221 -5.12 -5.30 17.17
CA MET A 221 -6.57 -5.21 16.96
C MET A 221 -7.14 -6.49 16.34
N ASP A 222 -6.42 -7.10 15.40
CA ASP A 222 -6.80 -8.37 14.77
C ASP A 222 -6.82 -9.53 15.79
N ILE A 223 -5.80 -9.63 16.66
CA ILE A 223 -5.76 -10.63 17.74
C ILE A 223 -6.91 -10.41 18.73
N GLU A 224 -7.13 -9.16 19.16
CA GLU A 224 -8.24 -8.79 20.05
C GLU A 224 -9.59 -9.19 19.43
N ALA A 225 -9.83 -8.81 18.17
CA ALA A 225 -11.05 -9.13 17.44
C ALA A 225 -11.28 -10.65 17.31
N ALA A 226 -10.25 -11.43 16.99
CA ALA A 226 -10.35 -12.88 16.89
C ALA A 226 -10.63 -13.55 18.25
N LEU A 227 -10.01 -13.06 19.34
CA LEU A 227 -10.28 -13.54 20.69
C LEU A 227 -11.70 -13.24 21.15
N ASP A 228 -12.17 -12.01 20.91
CA ASP A 228 -13.49 -11.56 21.36
C ASP A 228 -14.63 -12.21 20.57
N SER A 229 -14.45 -12.42 19.26
CA SER A 229 -15.46 -13.02 18.37
C SER A 229 -15.47 -14.56 18.38
N GLY A 230 -14.34 -15.19 18.74
CA GLY A 230 -14.15 -16.63 18.58
C GLY A 230 -14.05 -17.10 17.13
N VAL A 231 -13.95 -16.19 16.17
CA VAL A 231 -13.79 -16.49 14.75
C VAL A 231 -12.31 -16.66 14.42
N ASP A 232 -11.99 -17.70 13.67
CA ASP A 232 -10.64 -17.91 13.14
C ASP A 232 -10.26 -16.78 12.18
N LEU A 233 -9.12 -16.13 12.44
CA LEU A 233 -8.59 -15.06 11.60
C LEU A 233 -7.25 -15.46 10.97
N TYR A 234 -7.16 -15.28 9.65
CA TYR A 234 -5.95 -15.53 8.88
C TYR A 234 -5.32 -14.22 8.40
N VAL A 235 -4.00 -14.12 8.49
CA VAL A 235 -3.21 -12.99 7.98
C VAL A 235 -2.54 -13.37 6.68
N VAL A 236 -2.67 -12.50 5.67
CA VAL A 236 -2.05 -12.63 4.36
C VAL A 236 -1.13 -11.43 4.12
N PRO A 237 0.21 -11.61 4.06
CA PRO A 237 1.09 -10.54 3.61
C PRO A 237 0.85 -10.27 2.12
N VAL A 238 0.86 -9.01 1.73
CA VAL A 238 0.72 -8.60 0.32
C VAL A 238 1.91 -7.73 -0.05
N ASN A 239 2.63 -8.10 -1.12
CA ASN A 239 3.68 -7.27 -1.70
C ASN A 239 3.12 -6.60 -2.97
N ILE A 240 3.16 -5.28 -2.99
CA ILE A 240 2.81 -4.45 -4.14
C ILE A 240 4.09 -3.75 -4.58
N ALA A 241 4.51 -4.02 -5.81
CA ALA A 241 5.77 -3.52 -6.34
C ALA A 241 5.60 -3.00 -7.77
N TYR A 242 5.93 -1.73 -7.94
CA TYR A 242 5.91 -1.04 -9.22
C TYR A 242 7.31 -0.99 -9.81
N GLU A 243 7.43 -1.20 -11.12
CA GLU A 243 8.66 -0.88 -11.85
C GLU A 243 8.91 0.63 -11.89
N ARG A 244 7.82 1.39 -11.95
CA ARG A 244 7.78 2.85 -11.74
C ARG A 244 6.51 3.19 -10.97
N VAL A 245 6.67 3.77 -9.78
CA VAL A 245 5.54 4.28 -8.99
C VAL A 245 5.00 5.52 -9.71
N LEU A 246 3.68 5.61 -9.87
CA LEU A 246 3.07 6.72 -10.62
C LEU A 246 3.32 8.04 -9.89
N GLU A 247 3.14 8.05 -8.57
CA GLU A 247 3.07 9.25 -7.76
C GLU A 247 4.44 9.86 -7.38
N ASP A 248 5.56 9.20 -7.73
CA ASP A 248 6.92 9.60 -7.30
C ASP A 248 7.29 11.04 -7.69
N GLU A 249 6.80 11.50 -8.84
CA GLU A 249 7.12 12.82 -9.37
C GLU A 249 6.23 13.93 -8.81
N ASN A 250 4.99 13.57 -8.46
CA ASN A 250 4.02 14.50 -7.93
C ASN A 250 4.33 14.88 -6.47
N PHE A 251 5.09 14.03 -5.76
CA PHE A 251 5.32 14.20 -4.33
C PHE A 251 6.00 15.54 -3.97
N ALA A 252 7.02 15.95 -4.72
CA ALA A 252 7.70 17.23 -4.48
C ALA A 252 6.77 18.43 -4.71
N GLU A 253 5.77 18.29 -5.57
CA GLU A 253 4.73 19.30 -5.74
C GLU A 253 3.75 19.30 -4.57
N LEU A 254 3.23 18.13 -4.18
CA LEU A 254 2.31 18.00 -3.05
C LEU A 254 2.94 18.48 -1.73
N ALA A 255 4.22 18.18 -1.51
CA ALA A 255 4.96 18.66 -0.35
C ALA A 255 5.05 20.19 -0.33
N ARG A 256 5.39 20.81 -1.47
CA ARG A 256 5.41 22.28 -1.60
C ARG A 256 4.03 22.91 -1.38
N MET A 257 2.97 22.30 -1.89
CA MET A 257 1.60 22.78 -1.65
C MET A 257 1.23 22.73 -0.17
N HIS A 258 1.58 21.62 0.51
CA HIS A 258 1.35 21.48 1.94
C HIS A 258 2.16 22.51 2.75
N GLU A 259 3.43 22.72 2.42
CA GLU A 259 4.28 23.74 3.05
C GLU A 259 3.77 25.17 2.82
N ALA A 260 3.17 25.42 1.66
CA ALA A 260 2.51 26.69 1.33
C ALA A 260 1.15 26.88 2.03
N GLY A 261 0.66 25.88 2.78
CA GLY A 261 -0.62 25.95 3.47
C GLY A 261 -1.84 25.87 2.55
N GLU A 262 -1.70 25.25 1.38
CA GLU A 262 -2.80 25.08 0.42
C GLU A 262 -3.95 24.25 1.04
N PRO A 263 -5.21 24.53 0.66
CA PRO A 263 -6.36 23.76 1.11
C PRO A 263 -6.25 22.26 0.79
N GLN A 264 -6.74 21.41 1.72
CA GLN A 264 -6.60 19.95 1.61
C GLN A 264 -7.33 19.37 0.39
N ASP A 265 -8.48 19.92 0.03
CA ASP A 265 -9.25 19.58 -1.18
C ASP A 265 -8.45 19.87 -2.46
N LYS A 266 -7.75 21.01 -2.52
CA LYS A 266 -6.88 21.37 -3.63
C LYS A 266 -5.67 20.44 -3.73
N ILE A 267 -5.02 20.12 -2.62
CA ILE A 267 -3.91 19.15 -2.57
C ILE A 267 -4.40 17.77 -3.07
N TYR A 268 -5.59 17.35 -2.63
CA TYR A 268 -6.17 16.09 -3.06
C TYR A 268 -6.50 16.06 -4.56
N LEU A 269 -7.12 17.11 -5.09
CA LEU A 269 -7.42 17.21 -6.52
C LEU A 269 -6.15 17.19 -7.37
N GLN A 270 -5.04 17.77 -6.88
CA GLN A 270 -3.74 17.65 -7.53
C GLN A 270 -3.24 16.21 -7.52
N ASP A 271 -3.32 15.49 -6.39
CA ASP A 271 -2.86 14.10 -6.28
C ASP A 271 -3.69 13.15 -7.15
N ILE A 272 -5.01 13.13 -6.96
CA ILE A 272 -5.90 12.26 -7.72
C ILE A 272 -5.93 12.64 -9.20
N GLY A 273 -5.80 13.92 -9.53
CA GLY A 273 -5.72 14.41 -10.91
C GLY A 273 -4.46 13.94 -11.61
N TYR A 274 -3.33 13.90 -10.92
CA TYR A 274 -2.12 13.29 -11.45
C TYR A 274 -2.35 11.81 -11.78
N ILE A 275 -2.93 11.05 -10.85
CA ILE A 275 -3.22 9.61 -11.03
C ILE A 275 -4.19 9.38 -12.20
N ILE A 276 -5.29 10.13 -12.27
CA ILE A 276 -6.29 10.02 -13.34
C ILE A 276 -5.68 10.33 -14.70
N ARG A 277 -4.90 11.41 -14.84
CA ARG A 277 -4.21 11.73 -16.09
C ARG A 277 -3.27 10.61 -16.52
N ARG A 278 -2.51 10.01 -15.59
CA ARG A 278 -1.67 8.85 -15.90
C ARG A 278 -2.48 7.63 -16.36
N PHE A 279 -3.68 7.41 -15.81
CA PHE A 279 -4.58 6.35 -16.28
C PHE A 279 -5.18 6.60 -17.67
N LEU A 280 -5.43 7.87 -18.02
CA LEU A 280 -6.07 8.24 -19.28
C LEU A 280 -5.08 8.44 -20.43
N GLU A 281 -3.93 9.05 -20.15
CA GLU A 281 -3.02 9.61 -21.16
C GLU A 281 -1.73 8.81 -21.34
N ASP A 282 -1.23 8.15 -20.28
CA ASP A 282 0.04 7.41 -20.37
C ASP A 282 -0.18 6.04 -21.04
N LYS A 283 0.27 5.93 -22.29
CA LYS A 283 0.20 4.69 -23.08
C LYS A 283 1.36 3.74 -22.81
N ARG A 284 2.34 4.12 -21.97
CA ARG A 284 3.49 3.28 -21.64
C ARG A 284 3.21 2.44 -20.42
N LYS A 285 2.95 1.16 -20.69
CA LYS A 285 2.75 0.17 -19.64
C LYS A 285 4.06 -0.07 -18.90
N VAL A 286 4.03 0.16 -17.59
CA VAL A 286 5.09 -0.29 -16.68
C VAL A 286 4.65 -1.56 -15.97
N ASN A 287 5.61 -2.35 -15.48
CA ASN A 287 5.27 -3.57 -14.78
C ASN A 287 4.74 -3.29 -13.36
N LEU A 288 3.66 -3.97 -13.00
CA LEU A 288 3.10 -3.98 -11.64
C LEU A 288 3.00 -5.43 -11.16
N SER A 289 3.71 -5.75 -10.08
CA SER A 289 3.68 -7.06 -9.44
C SER A 289 2.90 -6.99 -8.14
N ILE A 290 1.84 -7.80 -8.03
CA ILE A 290 1.06 -7.96 -6.79
C ILE A 290 1.15 -9.41 -6.36
N LYS A 291 1.69 -9.64 -5.17
CA LYS A 291 1.90 -11.00 -4.64
C LYS A 291 1.23 -11.16 -3.30
N PHE A 292 0.48 -12.24 -3.17
CA PHE A 292 -0.16 -12.67 -1.94
C PHE A 292 0.64 -13.83 -1.35
N GLY A 293 1.02 -13.72 -0.08
CA GLY A 293 1.64 -14.83 0.63
C GLY A 293 0.60 -15.85 1.10
N GLU A 294 1.08 -17.02 1.55
CA GLU A 294 0.22 -18.05 2.13
C GLU A 294 -0.56 -17.50 3.34
N PRO A 295 -1.89 -17.74 3.45
CA PRO A 295 -2.63 -17.36 4.64
C PRO A 295 -2.10 -18.06 5.89
N ARG A 296 -1.89 -17.31 6.99
CA ARG A 296 -1.48 -17.88 8.28
C ARG A 296 -2.51 -17.58 9.35
N LYS A 297 -3.03 -18.64 9.99
CA LYS A 297 -3.95 -18.51 11.13
C LYS A 297 -3.24 -17.83 12.30
N ILE A 298 -3.91 -16.88 12.95
CA ILE A 298 -3.46 -16.33 14.22
C ILE A 298 -3.63 -17.41 15.30
N ASP A 299 -2.54 -17.76 16.00
CA ASP A 299 -2.61 -18.70 17.11
C ASP A 299 -3.16 -18.02 18.37
N LEU A 300 -4.38 -18.40 18.76
CA LEU A 300 -5.08 -17.85 19.92
C LEU A 300 -4.86 -18.68 21.20
N LYS A 301 -4.23 -19.85 21.11
CA LYS A 301 -4.11 -20.79 22.25
C LYS A 301 -3.26 -20.23 23.39
N ALA A 302 -2.24 -19.43 23.06
CA ALA A 302 -1.34 -18.80 24.04
C ALA A 302 -1.92 -17.53 24.70
N HIS A 303 -3.14 -17.12 24.33
CA HIS A 303 -3.71 -15.80 24.65
C HIS A 303 -5.02 -15.90 25.45
N ARG A 304 -5.10 -16.84 26.39
CA ARG A 304 -6.18 -16.95 27.39
C ARG A 304 -5.60 -16.79 28.81
N GLY A 305 -6.32 -16.13 29.72
CA GLY A 305 -5.95 -15.95 31.15
C GLY A 305 -5.61 -14.50 31.57
N ASP A 306 -5.21 -14.31 32.83
CA ASP A 306 -5.23 -13.01 33.55
C ASP A 306 -4.19 -11.96 33.10
N VAL A 307 -3.13 -12.35 32.37
CA VAL A 307 -2.09 -11.43 31.85
C VAL A 307 -2.28 -11.20 30.34
N LEU A 308 -3.52 -10.90 29.94
CA LEU A 308 -3.94 -10.88 28.54
C LEU A 308 -3.30 -9.75 27.72
N GLY A 309 -3.25 -8.53 28.28
CA GLY A 309 -2.86 -7.32 27.53
C GLY A 309 -1.40 -7.32 27.06
N ALA A 310 -0.44 -7.66 27.95
CA ALA A 310 0.97 -7.71 27.59
C ALA A 310 1.27 -8.86 26.61
N ARG A 311 0.64 -10.03 26.80
CA ARG A 311 0.80 -11.18 25.90
C ARG A 311 0.31 -10.89 24.49
N ILE A 312 -0.86 -10.25 24.36
CA ILE A 312 -1.39 -9.82 23.05
C ILE A 312 -0.43 -8.86 22.37
N LYS A 313 0.10 -7.86 23.10
CA LYS A 313 1.04 -6.88 22.53
C LYS A 313 2.32 -7.56 22.00
N PHE A 314 2.92 -8.47 22.77
CA PHE A 314 4.10 -9.22 22.31
C PHE A 314 3.80 -10.10 21.09
N ALA A 315 2.66 -10.78 21.09
CA ALA A 315 2.21 -11.58 19.96
C ALA A 315 2.00 -10.72 18.70
N ALA A 316 1.41 -9.54 18.85
CA ALA A 316 1.23 -8.58 17.77
C ALA A 316 2.57 -8.11 17.18
N HIS A 317 3.58 -7.84 18.02
CA HIS A 317 4.94 -7.53 17.55
C HIS A 317 5.57 -8.69 16.78
N ALA A 318 5.47 -9.92 17.30
CA ALA A 318 6.01 -11.09 16.63
C ALA A 318 5.34 -11.34 15.28
N LEU A 319 4.01 -11.27 15.24
CA LEU A 319 3.21 -11.44 14.03
C LEU A 319 3.48 -10.33 13.01
N ALA A 320 3.61 -9.08 13.44
CA ALA A 320 3.96 -7.96 12.57
C ALA A 320 5.34 -8.16 11.92
N ARG A 321 6.35 -8.54 12.72
CA ARG A 321 7.70 -8.82 12.23
C ARG A 321 7.70 -9.97 11.22
N GLU A 322 7.07 -11.09 11.57
CA GLU A 322 7.01 -12.26 10.69
C GLU A 322 6.28 -11.94 9.37
N THR A 323 5.14 -11.24 9.46
CA THR A 323 4.36 -10.85 8.27
C THR A 323 5.18 -9.91 7.38
N TYR A 324 5.95 -9.01 7.98
CA TYR A 324 6.86 -8.11 7.26
C TYR A 324 7.98 -8.85 6.54
N GLU A 325 8.65 -9.79 7.21
CA GLU A 325 9.72 -10.62 6.61
C GLU A 325 9.19 -11.46 5.45
N ARG A 326 8.00 -12.07 5.61
CA ARG A 326 7.33 -12.83 4.55
C ARG A 326 6.93 -11.94 3.37
N MET A 327 6.51 -10.70 3.64
CA MET A 327 6.24 -9.70 2.60
C MET A 327 7.52 -9.34 1.83
N LEU A 328 8.62 -9.03 2.53
CA LEU A 328 9.90 -8.67 1.91
C LEU A 328 10.48 -9.80 1.04
N ALA A 329 10.28 -11.06 1.44
CA ALA A 329 10.71 -12.22 0.67
C ALA A 329 9.98 -12.35 -0.68
N MET A 330 8.85 -11.67 -0.85
CA MET A 330 8.12 -11.63 -2.11
C MET A 330 8.55 -10.49 -3.03
N GLN A 331 9.34 -9.52 -2.56
CA GLN A 331 9.73 -8.34 -3.33
C GLN A 331 10.44 -8.73 -4.65
N PRO A 332 9.92 -8.32 -5.82
CA PRO A 332 10.62 -8.51 -7.08
C PRO A 332 11.75 -7.49 -7.26
N VAL A 333 12.72 -7.84 -8.10
CA VAL A 333 13.80 -6.96 -8.56
C VAL A 333 13.48 -6.47 -9.96
N PHE A 334 13.48 -5.15 -10.17
CA PHE A 334 13.38 -4.48 -11.48
C PHE A 334 14.75 -3.91 -11.91
N PRO A 335 14.96 -3.64 -13.22
CA PRO A 335 16.19 -3.04 -13.72
C PRO A 335 16.59 -1.75 -12.98
N ALA A 336 15.62 -0.84 -12.76
CA ALA A 336 15.84 0.41 -12.05
C ALA A 336 16.40 0.20 -10.63
N ASN A 337 15.99 -0.88 -9.94
CA ASN A 337 16.51 -1.17 -8.61
C ASN A 337 18.00 -1.50 -8.65
N ILE A 338 18.44 -2.29 -9.63
CA ILE A 338 19.85 -2.64 -9.81
C ILE A 338 20.66 -1.39 -10.20
N TYR A 339 20.15 -0.62 -11.17
CA TYR A 339 20.79 0.60 -11.66
C TYR A 339 21.03 1.60 -10.52
N PHE A 340 19.99 1.98 -9.76
CA PHE A 340 20.14 2.95 -8.68
C PHE A 340 20.88 2.39 -7.45
N HIS A 341 20.90 1.07 -7.24
CA HIS A 341 21.70 0.46 -6.19
C HIS A 341 23.21 0.47 -6.50
N ALA A 342 23.60 0.58 -7.78
CA ALA A 342 25.01 0.70 -8.18
C ALA A 342 25.63 2.08 -7.85
N PHE A 343 24.81 3.10 -7.57
CA PHE A 343 25.28 4.40 -7.09
C PHE A 343 25.65 4.36 -5.60
N ASP A 344 26.52 5.29 -5.18
CA ASP A 344 26.72 5.55 -3.76
C ASP A 344 25.51 6.27 -3.14
N GLU A 345 25.47 6.41 -1.80
CA GLU A 345 24.31 7.00 -1.08
C GLU A 345 24.05 8.47 -1.42
N GLN A 346 25.09 9.14 -1.90
CA GLN A 346 25.05 10.54 -2.30
C GLN A 346 24.64 10.70 -3.77
N PHE A 347 24.56 9.61 -4.54
CA PHE A 347 24.29 9.59 -5.96
C PHE A 347 25.24 10.52 -6.74
N ASN A 348 26.52 10.48 -6.38
CA ASN A 348 27.54 11.26 -7.08
C ASN A 348 27.59 10.88 -8.56
N ARG A 349 28.04 11.82 -9.40
CA ARG A 349 28.29 11.60 -10.83
C ARG A 349 29.29 10.45 -11.02
N LEU A 350 28.98 9.50 -11.90
CA LEU A 350 29.81 8.33 -12.14
C LEU A 350 30.17 8.16 -13.62
N PRO A 351 31.44 7.88 -13.98
CA PRO A 351 31.79 7.52 -15.34
C PRO A 351 31.03 6.29 -15.82
N THR A 352 30.65 6.25 -17.10
CA THR A 352 29.87 5.14 -17.70
C THR A 352 30.50 3.78 -17.47
N ARG A 353 31.84 3.68 -17.63
CA ARG A 353 32.61 2.46 -17.38
C ARG A 353 32.46 1.98 -15.93
N VAL A 354 32.57 2.90 -14.97
CA VAL A 354 32.50 2.59 -13.54
C VAL A 354 31.09 2.16 -13.14
N LEU A 355 30.05 2.81 -13.66
CA LEU A 355 28.67 2.41 -13.35
C LEU A 355 28.37 1.00 -13.87
N ARG A 356 28.82 0.66 -15.10
CA ARG A 356 28.66 -0.70 -15.65
C ARG A 356 29.32 -1.76 -14.77
N GLU A 357 30.55 -1.52 -14.33
CA GLU A 357 31.27 -2.42 -13.41
C GLU A 357 30.48 -2.62 -12.10
N ARG A 358 29.94 -1.53 -11.51
CA ARG A 358 29.14 -1.64 -10.28
C ARG A 358 27.80 -2.34 -10.49
N ILE A 359 27.16 -2.17 -11.65
CA ILE A 359 25.96 -2.93 -12.00
C ILE A 359 26.30 -4.42 -12.08
N ASP A 360 27.44 -4.77 -12.69
CA ASP A 360 27.92 -6.15 -12.75
C ASP A 360 28.18 -6.75 -11.37
N ASP A 361 28.75 -5.97 -10.43
CA ASP A 361 28.90 -6.40 -9.03
C ASP A 361 27.56 -6.70 -8.35
N VAL A 362 26.55 -5.84 -8.55
CA VAL A 362 25.20 -6.05 -7.99
C VAL A 362 24.54 -7.29 -8.61
N ARG A 363 24.67 -7.47 -9.93
CA ARG A 363 24.17 -8.65 -10.64
C ARG A 363 24.80 -9.93 -10.14
N GLU A 364 26.13 -9.95 -10.00
CA GLU A 364 26.88 -11.10 -9.49
C GLU A 364 26.45 -11.44 -8.06
N ARG A 365 26.25 -10.42 -7.22
CA ARG A 365 25.75 -10.62 -5.86
C ARG A 365 24.35 -11.22 -5.84
N LEU A 366 23.43 -10.72 -6.67
CA LEU A 366 22.09 -11.32 -6.83
C LEU A 366 22.19 -12.78 -7.32
N ARG A 367 23.08 -13.07 -8.27
CA ARG A 367 23.35 -14.42 -8.76
C ARG A 367 23.80 -15.36 -7.64
N GLN A 368 24.72 -14.91 -6.78
CA GLN A 368 25.20 -15.67 -5.63
C GLN A 368 24.12 -15.88 -4.55
N LEU A 369 23.24 -14.89 -4.36
CA LEU A 369 22.12 -15.01 -3.44
C LEU A 369 21.11 -16.05 -3.93
N VAL A 370 20.77 -16.08 -5.22
CA VAL A 370 19.74 -16.99 -5.75
C VAL A 370 20.30 -18.39 -6.04
N TRP A 371 21.41 -18.48 -6.77
CA TRP A 371 21.96 -19.75 -7.25
C TRP A 371 23.26 -20.18 -6.56
N GLY A 372 23.87 -19.32 -5.74
CA GLY A 372 25.07 -19.64 -4.96
C GLY A 372 24.78 -20.41 -3.67
N LYS A 373 25.74 -20.41 -2.74
CA LYS A 373 25.64 -21.14 -1.46
C LYS A 373 24.68 -20.49 -0.45
N GLN A 374 24.37 -19.20 -0.58
CA GLN A 374 23.52 -18.46 0.36
C GLN A 374 22.01 -18.70 0.15
N ARG A 375 21.60 -19.16 -1.05
CA ARG A 375 20.24 -19.57 -1.47
C ARG A 375 19.09 -18.82 -0.78
N ARG A 376 18.94 -17.53 -1.10
CA ARG A 376 17.76 -16.73 -0.76
C ARG A 376 16.70 -16.86 -1.87
N ARG A 377 15.42 -16.86 -1.48
CA ARG A 377 14.32 -16.72 -2.44
C ARG A 377 14.21 -15.24 -2.84
N ILE A 378 14.64 -14.91 -4.05
CA ILE A 378 14.53 -13.58 -4.64
C ILE A 378 13.80 -13.73 -5.97
N ASP A 379 12.77 -12.94 -6.21
CA ASP A 379 12.10 -12.96 -7.52
C ASP A 379 12.85 -12.09 -8.52
N LEU A 380 13.54 -12.76 -9.45
CA LEU A 380 14.30 -12.15 -10.53
C LEU A 380 13.50 -12.02 -11.84
N HIS A 381 12.20 -12.34 -11.86
CA HIS A 381 11.38 -12.42 -13.09
C HIS A 381 11.56 -11.25 -14.08
N TYR A 382 11.68 -10.02 -13.58
CA TYR A 382 11.79 -8.82 -14.42
C TYR A 382 13.22 -8.49 -14.89
N VAL A 383 14.21 -9.21 -14.38
CA VAL A 383 15.64 -9.02 -14.68
C VAL A 383 16.31 -10.27 -15.24
N LEU A 384 15.55 -11.29 -15.63
CA LEU A 384 16.06 -12.45 -16.37
C LEU A 384 15.90 -12.24 -17.88
N GLY A 385 16.96 -12.56 -18.64
CA GLY A 385 16.92 -12.70 -20.09
C GLY A 385 16.50 -14.10 -20.54
N TYR A 386 16.45 -14.33 -21.86
CA TYR A 386 16.00 -15.59 -22.47
C TYR A 386 16.71 -16.86 -21.95
N ASN A 387 17.99 -16.75 -21.62
CA ASN A 387 18.80 -17.88 -21.13
C ASN A 387 18.74 -18.05 -19.60
N HIS A 388 17.76 -17.45 -18.93
CA HIS A 388 17.64 -17.44 -17.46
C HIS A 388 18.86 -16.82 -16.74
N GLN A 389 19.63 -15.99 -17.46
CA GLN A 389 20.70 -15.18 -16.90
C GLN A 389 20.18 -13.80 -16.55
N ILE A 390 20.76 -13.16 -15.54
CA ILE A 390 20.42 -11.77 -15.21
C ILE A 390 20.87 -10.87 -16.38
N LEU A 391 20.00 -9.99 -16.85
CA LEU A 391 20.24 -9.02 -17.93
C LEU A 391 21.60 -8.32 -17.80
N CYS A 392 22.29 -8.04 -18.90
CA CYS A 392 23.59 -7.36 -18.86
C CYS A 392 23.48 -5.90 -18.38
N ALA A 393 24.62 -5.28 -18.04
CA ALA A 393 24.62 -3.90 -17.57
C ALA A 393 23.96 -2.94 -18.56
N ASP A 394 24.24 -3.09 -19.86
CA ASP A 394 23.65 -2.25 -20.91
C ASP A 394 22.13 -2.46 -21.03
N GLU A 395 21.63 -3.69 -20.94
CA GLU A 395 20.19 -3.97 -20.91
C GLU A 395 19.50 -3.36 -19.69
N ILE A 396 20.14 -3.43 -18.52
CA ILE A 396 19.63 -2.83 -17.28
C ILE A 396 19.57 -1.31 -17.41
N ILE A 397 20.62 -0.68 -17.93
CA ILE A 397 20.67 0.77 -18.17
C ILE A 397 19.58 1.16 -19.16
N ASN A 398 19.53 0.52 -20.33
CA ASN A 398 18.58 0.85 -21.40
C ASN A 398 17.14 0.73 -20.92
N ARG A 399 16.76 -0.37 -20.24
CA ARG A 399 15.42 -0.53 -19.67
C ARG A 399 15.10 0.51 -18.61
N THR A 400 16.07 0.85 -17.76
CA THR A 400 15.88 1.91 -16.75
C THR A 400 15.61 3.25 -17.45
N PHE A 401 16.38 3.58 -18.48
CA PHE A 401 16.18 4.80 -19.25
C PHE A 401 14.83 4.79 -19.96
N GLU A 402 14.42 3.70 -20.61
CA GLU A 402 13.11 3.56 -21.27
C GLU A 402 11.94 3.83 -20.31
N VAL A 403 12.00 3.27 -19.09
CA VAL A 403 10.98 3.46 -18.05
C VAL A 403 10.89 4.93 -17.61
N PHE A 404 12.01 5.66 -17.63
CA PHE A 404 12.12 7.06 -17.19
C PHE A 404 12.29 8.07 -18.33
N ALA A 405 12.21 7.67 -19.61
CA ALA A 405 12.66 8.46 -20.76
C ALA A 405 11.80 9.69 -21.09
N ALA A 406 10.55 9.74 -20.64
CA ALA A 406 9.66 10.87 -20.93
C ALA A 406 8.96 11.38 -19.69
N LEU A 407 9.72 11.36 -18.61
CA LEU A 407 9.43 12.25 -17.53
C LEU A 407 9.72 13.67 -18.04
N GLU A 408 8.81 14.61 -17.78
CA GLU A 408 9.05 16.04 -18.06
C GLU A 408 10.35 16.51 -17.38
N ARG A 409 10.76 15.81 -16.32
CA ARG A 409 12.05 15.95 -15.64
C ARG A 409 12.74 14.60 -15.55
N PRO A 410 13.87 14.37 -16.24
CA PRO A 410 14.56 13.09 -16.17
C PRO A 410 15.09 12.85 -14.75
N ILE A 411 14.85 11.66 -14.19
CA ILE A 411 15.44 11.27 -12.88
C ILE A 411 16.95 11.07 -13.01
N THR A 412 17.40 10.54 -14.15
CA THR A 412 18.80 10.27 -14.45
C THR A 412 19.07 10.52 -15.94
N SER A 413 20.29 10.91 -16.28
CA SER A 413 20.72 11.08 -17.66
C SER A 413 22.18 10.67 -17.85
N LEU A 414 22.59 10.56 -19.11
CA LEU A 414 23.98 10.51 -19.52
C LEU A 414 24.42 11.93 -19.93
N ASP A 415 25.46 12.46 -19.27
CA ASP A 415 26.07 13.75 -19.56
C ASP A 415 27.56 13.54 -19.86
N GLY A 416 27.91 13.62 -21.15
CA GLY A 416 29.19 13.14 -21.68
C GLY A 416 29.39 11.66 -21.34
N ASP A 417 30.57 11.30 -20.82
CA ASP A 417 30.90 9.94 -20.39
C ASP A 417 30.48 9.62 -18.95
N ASN A 418 29.49 10.33 -18.41
CA ASN A 418 29.07 10.17 -17.01
C ASN A 418 27.57 10.04 -16.86
N PHE A 419 27.15 9.18 -15.96
CA PHE A 419 25.78 9.14 -15.47
C PHE A 419 25.58 10.13 -14.33
N VAL A 420 24.45 10.83 -14.39
CA VAL A 420 24.03 11.84 -13.41
C VAL A 420 22.62 11.50 -12.93
N VAL A 421 22.37 11.67 -11.64
CA VAL A 421 21.04 11.57 -11.03
C VAL A 421 20.57 12.97 -10.65
N HIS A 422 19.45 13.40 -11.21
CA HIS A 422 18.86 14.73 -11.00
C HIS A 422 17.82 14.72 -9.87
N ASN A 423 17.15 13.59 -9.64
CA ASN A 423 16.18 13.42 -8.56
C ASN A 423 16.62 12.32 -7.59
N VAL A 424 17.41 12.73 -6.59
CA VAL A 424 18.00 11.84 -5.59
C VAL A 424 16.96 11.16 -4.72
N ASP A 425 15.87 11.85 -4.38
CA ASP A 425 14.82 11.29 -3.52
C ASP A 425 14.11 10.12 -4.19
N VAL A 426 13.78 10.27 -5.48
CA VAL A 426 13.17 9.21 -6.27
C VAL A 426 14.17 8.07 -6.48
N ALA A 427 15.40 8.36 -6.90
CA ALA A 427 16.46 7.34 -7.08
C ALA A 427 16.73 6.52 -5.80
N ARG A 428 16.70 7.17 -4.63
CA ARG A 428 16.87 6.53 -3.32
C ARG A 428 15.79 5.50 -3.02
N GLN A 429 14.54 5.73 -3.44
CA GLN A 429 13.45 4.77 -3.26
C GLN A 429 13.74 3.47 -4.03
N TYR A 430 14.06 3.57 -5.31
CA TYR A 430 14.37 2.41 -6.15
C TYR A 430 15.59 1.64 -5.67
N ARG A 431 16.62 2.34 -5.18
CA ARG A 431 17.79 1.72 -4.56
C ARG A 431 17.41 0.88 -3.34
N ASN A 432 16.53 1.40 -2.50
CA ASN A 432 16.23 0.80 -1.19
C ASN A 432 15.28 -0.40 -1.29
N HIS A 433 14.50 -0.52 -2.38
CA HIS A 433 13.62 -1.68 -2.63
C HIS A 433 14.32 -3.04 -2.63
N ILE A 434 15.64 -3.09 -2.90
CA ILE A 434 16.40 -4.35 -2.93
C ILE A 434 17.52 -4.39 -1.88
N ALA A 435 17.68 -3.33 -1.07
CA ALA A 435 18.77 -3.20 -0.12
C ALA A 435 18.76 -4.33 0.93
N HIS A 436 17.57 -4.76 1.38
CA HIS A 436 17.40 -5.83 2.36
C HIS A 436 17.94 -7.19 1.89
N PHE A 437 18.03 -7.44 0.58
CA PHE A 437 18.65 -8.66 0.06
C PHE A 437 20.16 -8.71 0.30
N PHE A 438 20.78 -7.55 0.45
CA PHE A 438 22.22 -7.40 0.63
C PHE A 438 22.63 -7.22 2.09
N GLU A 439 21.68 -6.96 2.99
CA GLU A 439 21.97 -6.94 4.42
C GLU A 439 22.27 -8.37 4.93
N PRO A 440 23.22 -8.51 5.88
CA PRO A 440 23.39 -9.76 6.62
C PRO A 440 22.06 -10.16 7.27
N ALA A 441 21.73 -11.46 7.28
CA ALA A 441 20.55 -11.91 8.01
C ALA A 441 20.67 -11.47 9.47
N LYS A 442 19.75 -10.64 9.96
CA LYS A 442 19.68 -10.23 11.37
C LYS A 442 19.46 -11.52 12.17
N LYS A 443 20.44 -11.90 12.99
CA LYS A 443 20.41 -13.12 13.84
C LYS A 443 19.35 -13.02 14.91
#